data_AF-A0AAX3QIX8-F1
#
_entry.id   AF-A0AAX3QIX8-F1
#
_cell.length_a   1.000
_cell.length_b   1.000
_cell.length_c   1.000
_cell.angle_alpha   90.00
_cell.angle_beta   90.00
_cell.angle_gamma   90.00
#
_symmetry.space_group_name_H-M   'P 1'
#
loop_
_entity.id
_entity.type
_entity.pdbx_description
1 polymer ?
#
loop_
_entity_poly.entity_id
_entity_poly.type
_entity_poly.pdbx_seq_one_letter_code
_entity_poly.pdbx_strand_id
1 'polypeptide(L)'
;MKKYAIRLFFIFTLILLGGCTIDQKNEEQQIVNKATETTIQYFKEKENLDVVITKHQFAPKDFQSVWISGHVKDDKNKTFSADVEYANDYHIGSISTSEGFDLKH
;
A
#
# COMPACT_ATOMS: atom_id res chain seq x y z
N MET A 1 43.34 -14.20 -21.25
CA MET A 1 42.72 -14.00 -19.91
C MET A 1 42.03 -12.65 -19.74
N LYS A 2 42.59 -11.51 -20.20
CA LYS A 2 41.99 -10.16 -20.03
C LYS A 2 40.58 -9.93 -20.65
N LYS A 3 40.23 -10.62 -21.75
CA LYS A 3 38.96 -10.42 -22.50
C LYS A 3 37.72 -11.04 -21.82
N TYR A 4 37.91 -12.14 -21.09
CA TYR A 4 36.82 -12.84 -20.38
C TYR A 4 36.52 -12.20 -19.02
N ALA A 5 37.53 -11.62 -18.36
CA ALA A 5 37.36 -10.85 -17.13
C ALA A 5 36.44 -9.62 -17.32
N ILE A 6 36.59 -8.90 -18.44
CA ILE A 6 35.72 -7.74 -18.76
C ILE A 6 34.28 -8.20 -19.00
N ARG A 7 34.06 -9.32 -19.71
CA ARG A 7 32.70 -9.85 -19.96
C ARG A 7 32.02 -10.37 -18.69
N LEU A 8 32.77 -10.99 -17.77
CA LEU A 8 32.26 -11.41 -16.45
C LEU A 8 31.90 -10.20 -15.58
N PHE A 9 32.67 -9.11 -15.65
CA PHE A 9 32.39 -7.88 -14.91
C PHE A 9 31.05 -7.24 -15.33
N PHE A 10 30.74 -7.21 -16.64
CA PHE A 10 29.46 -6.70 -17.15
C PHE A 10 28.25 -7.53 -16.67
N ILE A 11 28.36 -8.87 -16.61
CA ILE A 11 27.27 -9.73 -16.12
C ILE A 11 27.03 -9.51 -14.62
N PHE A 12 28.10 -9.33 -13.84
CA PHE A 12 28.01 -9.10 -12.41
C PHE A 12 27.32 -7.76 -12.08
N THR A 13 27.58 -6.71 -12.86
CA THR A 13 26.89 -5.41 -12.71
C THR A 13 25.39 -5.47 -12.98
N LEU A 14 24.94 -6.35 -13.90
CA LEU A 14 23.51 -6.54 -14.21
C LEU A 14 22.77 -7.27 -13.08
N ILE A 15 23.41 -8.23 -12.41
CA ILE A 15 22.81 -8.98 -11.29
C ILE A 15 22.65 -8.08 -10.05
N LEU A 16 23.63 -7.22 -9.77
CA LEU A 16 23.58 -6.28 -8.64
C LEU A 16 22.47 -5.23 -8.81
N LEU A 17 22.21 -4.76 -10.04
CA LEU A 17 21.12 -3.83 -10.33
C LEU A 17 19.75 -4.51 -10.32
N GLY A 18 19.68 -5.78 -10.76
CA GLY A 18 18.44 -6.56 -10.77
C GLY A 18 17.93 -6.95 -9.38
N GLY A 19 18.83 -7.34 -8.47
CA GLY A 19 18.47 -7.76 -7.10
C GLY A 19 17.77 -6.68 -6.28
N CYS A 20 18.30 -5.45 -6.32
CA CYS A 20 17.76 -4.32 -5.54
C CYS A 20 16.30 -3.97 -5.91
N THR A 21 15.94 -4.13 -7.18
CA THR A 21 14.57 -3.84 -7.66
C THR A 21 13.52 -4.90 -7.31
N ILE A 22 13.94 -6.14 -7.05
CA ILE A 22 13.03 -7.25 -6.72
C ILE A 22 12.63 -7.18 -5.25
N ASP A 23 13.60 -6.93 -4.37
CA ASP A 23 13.36 -6.85 -2.92
C ASP A 23 12.41 -5.68 -2.57
N GLN A 24 12.65 -4.50 -3.16
CA GLN A 24 11.79 -3.32 -2.93
C GLN A 24 10.33 -3.56 -3.36
N LYS A 25 10.10 -4.22 -4.51
CA LYS A 25 8.73 -4.53 -4.97
C LYS A 25 8.02 -5.50 -4.03
N ASN A 26 8.73 -6.45 -3.45
CA ASN A 26 8.18 -7.38 -2.48
C ASN A 26 7.79 -6.67 -1.18
N GLU A 27 8.65 -5.77 -0.69
CA GLU A 27 8.37 -4.94 0.49
C GLU A 27 7.15 -4.03 0.27
N GLU A 28 7.09 -3.31 -0.87
CA GLU A 28 5.95 -2.45 -1.21
C GLU A 28 4.64 -3.24 -1.26
N GLN A 29 4.64 -4.42 -1.86
CA GLN A 29 3.44 -5.27 -1.91
C GLN A 29 3.00 -5.76 -0.53
N GLN A 30 3.93 -6.10 0.35
CA GLN A 30 3.62 -6.51 1.73
C GLN A 30 2.99 -5.36 2.51
N ILE A 31 3.53 -4.14 2.36
CA ILE A 31 2.97 -2.93 2.97
C ILE A 31 1.54 -2.71 2.46
N VAL A 32 1.32 -2.75 1.14
CA VAL A 32 -0.02 -2.57 0.56
C VAL A 32 -1.01 -3.63 1.05
N ASN A 33 -0.58 -4.90 1.14
CA ASN A 33 -1.45 -5.98 1.61
C ASN A 33 -1.88 -5.77 3.06
N LYS A 34 -0.93 -5.46 3.96
CA LYS A 34 -1.24 -5.24 5.37
C LYS A 34 -2.07 -3.96 5.58
N ALA A 35 -1.78 -2.88 4.85
CA ALA A 35 -2.61 -1.67 4.89
C ALA A 35 -4.05 -1.92 4.39
N THR A 36 -4.20 -2.73 3.34
CA THR A 36 -5.50 -3.16 2.81
C THR A 36 -6.28 -3.96 3.86
N GLU A 37 -5.63 -4.94 4.51
CA GLU A 37 -6.22 -5.75 5.56
C GLU A 37 -6.65 -4.90 6.76
N THR A 38 -5.76 -4.02 7.26
CA THR A 38 -6.06 -3.11 8.36
C THR A 38 -7.26 -2.20 8.04
N THR A 39 -7.34 -1.69 6.81
CA THR A 39 -8.47 -0.86 6.38
C THR A 39 -9.78 -1.65 6.39
N ILE A 40 -9.80 -2.86 5.83
CA ILE A 40 -10.98 -3.73 5.81
C ILE A 40 -11.42 -4.06 7.25
N GLN A 41 -10.46 -4.38 8.13
CA GLN A 41 -10.74 -4.72 9.52
C GLN A 41 -11.32 -3.53 10.29
N TYR A 42 -10.78 -2.32 10.09
CA TYR A 42 -11.33 -1.10 10.70
C TYR A 42 -12.81 -0.91 10.34
N PHE A 43 -13.14 -0.92 9.05
CA PHE A 43 -14.54 -0.74 8.63
C PHE A 43 -15.44 -1.85 9.16
N LYS A 44 -14.94 -3.09 9.22
CA LYS A 44 -15.73 -4.20 9.75
C LYS A 44 -15.98 -4.08 11.25
N GLU A 45 -14.96 -3.77 12.05
CA GLU A 45 -15.04 -3.81 13.51
C GLU A 45 -15.53 -2.50 14.14
N LYS A 46 -15.13 -1.36 13.58
CA LYS A 46 -15.48 -0.03 14.10
C LYS A 46 -16.77 0.48 13.48
N GLU A 47 -16.91 0.29 12.17
CA GLU A 47 -18.05 0.82 11.43
C GLU A 47 -19.18 -0.20 11.20
N ASN A 48 -18.91 -1.50 11.38
CA ASN A 48 -19.81 -2.60 10.99
C ASN A 48 -20.24 -2.47 9.51
N LEU A 49 -19.25 -2.22 8.64
CA LEU A 49 -19.40 -2.09 7.20
C LEU A 49 -18.47 -3.07 6.49
N ASP A 50 -19.03 -3.81 5.53
CA ASP A 50 -18.22 -4.52 4.55
C ASP A 50 -17.83 -3.56 3.43
N VAL A 51 -16.54 -3.53 3.10
CA VAL A 51 -15.97 -2.61 2.10
C VAL A 51 -15.22 -3.36 1.00
N VAL A 52 -15.10 -2.72 -0.16
CA VAL A 52 -14.31 -3.19 -1.30
C VAL A 52 -13.22 -2.17 -1.58
N ILE A 53 -11.96 -2.63 -1.56
CA ILE A 53 -10.80 -1.80 -1.88
C ILE A 53 -10.63 -1.75 -3.40
N THR A 54 -10.46 -0.55 -3.94
CA THR A 54 -10.39 -0.31 -5.40
C THR A 54 -9.06 0.28 -5.84
N LYS A 55 -8.34 0.96 -4.95
CA LYS A 55 -7.06 1.60 -5.25
C LYS A 55 -6.17 1.70 -4.02
N HIS A 56 -4.86 1.70 -4.26
CA HIS A 56 -3.87 2.12 -3.29
C HIS A 56 -2.88 3.11 -3.93
N GLN A 57 -2.27 3.97 -3.12
CA GLN A 57 -1.20 4.87 -3.54
C GLN A 57 -0.27 5.16 -2.35
N PHE A 58 1.04 4.99 -2.54
CA PHE A 58 2.00 5.45 -1.54
C PHE A 58 1.98 6.97 -1.45
N ALA A 59 1.88 7.48 -0.22
CA ALA A 59 2.09 8.90 0.06
C ALA A 59 3.55 9.27 -0.24
N PRO A 60 3.89 10.58 -0.32
CA PRO A 60 5.29 10.98 -0.38
C PRO A 60 6.10 10.34 0.76
N LYS A 61 7.35 9.97 0.49
CA LYS A 61 8.16 9.11 1.37
C LYS A 61 8.25 9.60 2.81
N ASP A 62 8.20 10.92 3.02
CA ASP A 62 8.27 11.56 4.34
C ASP A 62 7.07 11.23 5.24
N PHE A 63 5.92 10.88 4.65
CA PHE A 63 4.71 10.52 5.40
C PHE A 63 4.72 9.06 5.87
N GLN A 64 5.45 8.19 5.15
CA GLN A 64 5.51 6.76 5.45
C GLN A 64 4.11 6.10 5.58
N SER A 65 3.21 6.49 4.67
CA SER A 65 1.84 6.00 4.62
C SER A 65 1.44 5.48 3.24
N VAL A 66 0.39 4.66 3.20
CA VAL A 66 -0.33 4.27 1.99
C VAL A 66 -1.77 4.75 2.09
N TRP A 67 -2.23 5.45 1.05
CA TRP A 67 -3.63 5.79 0.88
C TRP A 67 -4.38 4.62 0.27
N ILE A 68 -5.39 4.12 0.97
CA ILE A 68 -6.25 3.02 0.55
C ILE A 68 -7.64 3.57 0.24
N SER A 69 -8.10 3.42 -0.99
CA SER A 69 -9.42 3.90 -1.42
C SER A 69 -10.35 2.74 -1.72
N GLY A 70 -11.64 2.94 -1.45
CA GLY A 70 -12.67 1.92 -1.64
C GLY A 70 -14.08 2.47 -1.54
N HIS A 71 -15.04 1.56 -1.47
CA HIS A 71 -16.45 1.88 -1.23
C HIS A 71 -17.13 0.81 -0.38
N VAL A 72 -18.26 1.14 0.22
CA VAL A 72 -19.12 0.15 0.90
C VAL A 72 -19.61 -0.87 -0.12
N LYS A 73 -19.56 -2.16 0.23
CA LYS A 73 -19.87 -3.27 -0.68
C LYS A 73 -21.27 -3.15 -1.30
N ASP A 74 -22.24 -2.77 -0.49
CA ASP A 74 -23.65 -2.66 -0.89
C ASP A 74 -24.05 -1.28 -1.41
N ASP A 75 -23.15 -0.29 -1.36
CA ASP A 75 -23.39 1.07 -1.86
C ASP A 75 -22.10 1.70 -2.41
N LYS A 76 -21.96 1.66 -3.74
CA LYS A 76 -20.78 2.19 -4.44
C LYS A 76 -20.65 3.71 -4.37
N ASN A 77 -21.71 4.42 -4.00
CA ASN A 77 -21.67 5.88 -3.85
C ASN A 77 -21.03 6.29 -2.52
N LYS A 78 -21.01 5.39 -1.52
CA LYS A 78 -20.32 5.57 -0.24
C LYS A 78 -18.85 5.21 -0.38
N THR A 79 -18.08 6.14 -0.92
CA THR A 79 -16.64 5.98 -1.15
C THR A 79 -15.83 6.52 0.02
N PHE A 80 -14.63 5.99 0.22
CA PHE A 80 -13.69 6.48 1.21
C PHE A 80 -12.25 6.45 0.70
N SER A 81 -11.38 7.20 1.38
CA SER A 81 -9.93 7.04 1.34
C SER A 81 -9.36 7.09 2.75
N ALA A 82 -8.62 6.06 3.14
CA ALA A 82 -7.96 5.93 4.43
C ALA A 82 -6.44 6.16 4.28
N ASP A 83 -5.85 6.93 5.18
CA ASP A 83 -4.41 7.11 5.30
C ASP A 83 -3.85 6.11 6.34
N VAL A 84 -3.04 5.16 5.87
CA VAL A 84 -2.51 4.07 6.70
C VAL A 84 -1.00 4.22 6.88
N GLU A 85 -0.59 4.57 8.09
CA GLU A 85 0.78 4.85 8.50
C GLU A 85 1.55 3.55 8.74
N TYR A 86 2.21 3.00 7.72
CA TYR A 86 2.90 1.70 7.85
C TYR A 86 4.12 1.76 8.77
N ALA A 87 4.68 2.95 9.00
CA ALA A 87 5.75 3.17 9.98
C ALA A 87 5.25 3.24 11.44
N ASN A 88 3.94 3.39 11.64
CA ASN A 88 3.29 3.48 12.95
C ASN A 88 2.36 2.27 13.16
N ASP A 89 2.90 1.07 12.95
CA ASP A 89 2.16 -0.21 13.01
C ASP A 89 0.82 -0.21 12.27
N TYR A 90 0.80 0.38 11.07
CA TYR A 90 -0.40 0.45 10.22
C TYR A 90 -1.56 1.21 10.87
N HIS A 91 -1.27 2.17 11.75
CA HIS A 91 -2.24 3.07 12.31
C HIS A 91 -3.01 3.82 11.20
N ILE A 92 -4.33 3.92 11.35
CA ILE A 92 -5.16 4.72 10.44
C ILE A 92 -5.18 6.15 10.96
N GLY A 93 -4.42 7.03 10.31
CA GLY A 93 -4.27 8.43 10.72
C GLY A 93 -5.52 9.26 10.39
N SER A 94 -6.11 9.04 9.22
CA SER A 94 -7.33 9.74 8.82
C SER A 94 -8.16 8.93 7.83
N ILE A 95 -9.46 9.20 7.80
CA ILE A 95 -10.38 8.69 6.80
C ILE A 95 -11.17 9.87 6.25
N SER A 96 -11.23 9.96 4.93
CA SER A 96 -12.12 10.85 4.19
C SER A 96 -13.22 10.04 3.53
N THR A 97 -14.43 10.59 3.51
CA THR A 97 -15.61 9.94 2.92
C THR A 97 -16.29 10.85 1.90
N SER A 98 -17.08 10.25 1.02
CA SER A 98 -18.00 10.99 0.14
C SER A 98 -19.09 11.70 0.94
N GLU A 99 -19.67 12.75 0.34
CA GLU A 99 -20.82 13.45 0.91
C GLU A 99 -21.96 12.47 1.26
N GLY A 100 -22.54 12.63 2.46
CA GLY A 100 -23.61 11.78 2.97
C GLY A 100 -23.17 10.38 3.43
N PHE A 101 -21.87 10.10 3.48
CA PHE A 101 -21.31 8.91 4.10
C PHE A 101 -20.61 9.25 5.42
N ASP A 102 -21.39 9.21 6.51
CA ASP A 102 -20.87 9.45 7.85
C ASP A 102 -20.44 8.14 8.51
N LEU A 103 -19.28 8.18 9.17
CA LEU A 103 -18.80 7.10 10.04
C LEU A 103 -19.40 7.25 11.44
N LYS A 104 -19.41 6.17 12.22
CA LYS A 104 -20.00 6.11 13.55
C LYS A 104 -19.15 6.81 14.63
N HIS A 105 -17.92 7.20 14.28
CA HIS A 105 -16.91 7.70 15.22
C HIS A 105 -16.32 9.03 14.79
#